data_AF-A0A7Y5VK98-F1
#
_entry.id   AF-A0A7Y5VK98-F1
#
_cell.length_a   1.000
_cell.length_b   1.000
_cell.length_c   1.000
_cell.angle_alpha   90.00
_cell.angle_beta   90.00
_cell.angle_gamma   90.00
#
_symmetry.space_group_name_H-M   'P 1'
#
loop_
_entity.id
_entity.type
_entity.pdbx_description
1 polymer ?
#
loop_
_entity_poly.entity_id
_entity_poly.type
_entity_poly.pdbx_seq_one_letter_code
_entity_poly.pdbx_strand_id
1 'polypeptide(L)'
;QHFAVPAVDKRRVYTVADAPRIETLVHNLEHGYTILWYDRSVEKEQAASFEALSTKINAMKESANKFIISPWDPAYGAFPEGKKYALSHWSADYDQASGKVSNQRGLRQLCGGLNATVVENFVKKFPWSSAPEPGAA
;
A
#
# COMPACT_ATOMS: atom_id res chain seq x y z
N GLN A 1 -14.96 14.41 -0.86
CA GLN A 1 -13.90 15.39 -1.16
C GLN A 1 -12.83 14.66 -1.95
N HIS A 2 -12.43 15.16 -3.12
CA HIS A 2 -11.30 14.63 -3.89
C HIS A 2 -10.02 15.26 -3.35
N PHE A 3 -9.05 14.46 -2.88
CA PHE A 3 -7.78 14.98 -2.39
C PHE A 3 -6.88 15.20 -3.61
N ALA A 4 -6.58 16.46 -3.96
CA ALA A 4 -5.85 16.79 -5.20
C ALA A 4 -4.36 16.40 -5.18
N VAL A 5 -3.86 15.87 -4.05
CA VAL A 5 -2.47 15.46 -3.88
C VAL A 5 -2.45 14.10 -3.19
N PRO A 6 -1.70 13.12 -3.74
CA PRO A 6 -1.32 11.92 -3.02
C PRO A 6 -0.70 12.28 -1.66
N ALA A 7 -0.57 11.34 -0.72
CA ALA A 7 0.23 11.56 0.49
C ALA A 7 1.72 11.64 0.11
N VAL A 8 2.13 12.78 -0.47
CA VAL A 8 3.49 13.09 -0.95
C VAL A 8 4.37 13.62 0.19
N ASP A 9 4.52 12.84 1.25
CA ASP A 9 5.78 12.89 2.00
C ASP A 9 6.78 11.92 1.35
N LYS A 10 8.08 12.20 1.48
CA LYS A 10 9.16 11.23 1.27
C LYS A 10 9.07 10.07 2.26
N ARG A 11 8.30 10.22 3.33
CA ARG A 11 8.04 9.17 4.32
C ARG A 11 7.39 7.95 3.67
N ARG A 12 7.87 6.77 4.05
CA ARG A 12 7.39 5.47 3.57
C ARG A 12 6.94 4.54 4.69
N VAL A 13 7.19 4.92 5.93
CA VAL A 13 6.73 4.24 7.14
C VAL A 13 6.08 5.28 8.05
N TYR A 14 4.80 5.09 8.32
CA TYR A 14 4.04 5.92 9.26
C TYR A 14 3.85 5.19 10.58
N THR A 15 3.70 5.96 11.66
CA THR A 15 3.38 5.52 13.02
C THR A 15 2.01 6.02 13.44
N VAL A 16 1.46 5.51 14.54
CA VAL A 16 0.21 6.02 15.11
C VAL A 16 0.28 7.52 15.41
N ALA A 17 1.46 8.07 15.68
CA ALA A 17 1.64 9.48 16.00
C ALA A 17 1.58 10.41 14.77
N ASP A 18 1.84 9.89 13.57
CA ASP A 18 2.04 10.71 12.36
C ASP A 18 1.34 10.19 11.10
N ALA A 19 0.59 9.10 11.19
CA ALA A 19 -0.20 8.58 10.09
C ALA A 19 -1.18 9.65 9.58
N PRO A 20 -1.18 9.94 8.26
CA PRO A 20 -2.20 10.77 7.67
C PRO A 20 -3.59 10.16 7.88
N ARG A 21 -4.61 10.97 7.61
CA ARG A 21 -5.98 10.47 7.52
C ARG A 21 -6.06 9.31 6.53
N ILE A 22 -6.87 8.30 6.85
CA ILE A 22 -6.96 7.08 6.05
C ILE A 22 -7.40 7.39 4.61
N GLU A 23 -8.26 8.41 4.41
CA GLU A 23 -8.73 8.81 3.09
C GLU A 23 -7.58 9.30 2.19
N THR A 24 -6.57 9.98 2.77
CA THR A 24 -5.36 10.40 2.06
C THR A 24 -4.50 9.19 1.69
N LEU A 25 -4.42 8.19 2.56
CA LEU A 25 -3.66 6.98 2.30
C LEU A 25 -4.32 6.12 1.21
N VAL A 26 -5.63 5.85 1.31
CA VAL A 26 -6.34 5.05 0.30
C VAL A 26 -6.39 5.73 -1.07
N HIS A 27 -6.35 7.07 -1.12
CA HIS A 27 -6.18 7.80 -2.38
C HIS A 27 -4.91 7.36 -3.12
N ASN A 28 -3.79 7.12 -2.41
CA ASN A 28 -2.56 6.67 -3.06
C ASN A 28 -2.72 5.35 -3.84
N LEU A 29 -3.70 4.52 -3.49
CA LEU A 29 -3.95 3.26 -4.21
C LEU A 29 -4.35 3.52 -5.66
N GLU A 30 -5.09 4.60 -5.93
CA GLU A 30 -5.43 5.05 -7.29
C GLU A 30 -4.18 5.37 -8.12
N HIS A 31 -3.13 5.85 -7.43
CA HIS A 31 -1.84 6.26 -8.00
C HIS A 31 -0.81 5.11 -8.06
N GLY A 32 -1.26 3.87 -7.93
CA GLY A 32 -0.41 2.68 -8.01
C GLY A 32 0.37 2.36 -6.75
N TYR A 33 0.06 3.00 -5.61
CA TYR A 33 0.71 2.61 -4.37
C TYR A 33 0.22 1.24 -3.89
N THR A 34 1.13 0.49 -3.29
CA THR A 34 0.79 -0.61 -2.40
C THR A 34 0.96 -0.14 -0.96
N ILE A 35 -0.04 -0.43 -0.12
CA ILE A 35 0.00 -0.10 1.31
C ILE A 35 0.02 -1.39 2.13
N LEU A 36 1.01 -1.52 3.01
CA LEU A 36 1.00 -2.48 4.10
C LEU A 36 0.42 -1.81 5.35
N TRP A 37 -0.80 -2.18 5.69
CA TRP A 37 -1.43 -1.86 6.96
C TRP A 37 -0.92 -2.80 8.05
N TYR A 38 -0.66 -2.29 9.24
CA TYR A 38 -0.32 -3.11 10.41
C TYR A 38 -1.21 -2.82 11.63
N ASP A 39 -1.41 -3.84 12.45
CA ASP A 39 -2.03 -3.70 13.76
C ASP A 39 -1.09 -2.91 14.69
N ARG A 40 -1.62 -1.86 15.32
CA ARG A 40 -0.85 -0.95 16.19
C ARG A 40 -0.07 -1.67 17.31
N SER A 41 -0.49 -2.88 17.70
CA SER A 41 0.21 -3.68 18.71
C SER A 41 1.62 -4.11 18.31
N VAL A 42 1.92 -4.20 17.00
CA VAL A 42 3.23 -4.65 16.51
C VAL A 42 4.22 -3.51 16.23
N GLU A 43 3.77 -2.25 16.32
CA GLU A 43 4.52 -1.08 15.85
C GLU A 43 5.93 -1.00 16.44
N LYS A 44 6.04 -1.06 17.76
CA LYS A 44 7.33 -0.92 18.46
C LYS A 44 8.29 -2.06 18.17
N GLU A 45 7.78 -3.29 18.13
CA GLU A 45 8.58 -4.49 17.89
C GLU A 45 9.09 -4.53 16.44
N GLN A 46 8.27 -4.08 15.49
CA GLN A 46 8.55 -4.20 14.05
C GLN A 46 9.11 -2.93 13.42
N ALA A 47 9.35 -1.86 14.18
CA ALA A 47 9.82 -0.58 13.65
C ALA A 47 11.03 -0.70 12.71
N ALA A 48 12.09 -1.40 13.15
CA ALA A 48 13.28 -1.62 12.32
C ALA A 48 12.98 -2.51 11.10
N SER A 49 12.13 -3.53 11.25
CA SER A 49 11.70 -4.41 10.16
C SER A 49 10.89 -3.65 9.11
N PHE A 50 10.06 -2.69 9.51
CA PHE A 50 9.29 -1.84 8.60
C PHE A 50 10.21 -0.96 7.75
N GLU A 51 11.21 -0.33 8.34
CA GLU A 51 12.17 0.49 7.58
C GLU A 51 12.96 -0.34 6.58
N ALA A 52 13.45 -1.51 7.00
CA ALA A 52 14.19 -2.42 6.13
C ALA A 52 13.31 -2.94 4.97
N LEU A 53 12.06 -3.34 5.28
CA LEU A 53 11.11 -3.80 4.29
C LEU A 53 10.75 -2.68 3.30
N SER A 54 10.45 -1.49 3.82
CA SER A 54 10.10 -0.34 3.01
C SER A 54 11.22 0.03 2.03
N THR A 55 12.46 0.08 2.52
CA THR A 55 13.65 0.33 1.69
C THR A 55 13.78 -0.73 0.59
N LYS A 56 13.69 -2.01 0.95
CA LYS A 56 13.81 -3.13 0.01
C LYS A 56 12.76 -3.05 -1.10
N ILE A 57 11.49 -2.90 -0.72
CA ILE A 57 10.38 -2.93 -1.68
C ILE A 57 10.38 -1.68 -2.56
N ASN A 58 10.66 -0.51 -2.00
CA ASN A 58 10.72 0.73 -2.80
C ASN A 58 11.89 0.78 -3.79
N ALA A 59 12.95 -0.01 -3.58
CA ALA A 59 14.03 -0.18 -4.55
C ALA A 59 13.65 -1.06 -5.76
N MET A 60 12.53 -1.78 -5.71
CA MET A 60 12.05 -2.60 -6.81
C MET A 60 11.44 -1.75 -7.92
N LYS A 61 11.72 -2.10 -9.18
CA LYS A 61 11.10 -1.46 -10.35
C LYS A 61 9.56 -1.60 -10.34
N GLU A 62 9.05 -2.70 -9.79
CA GLU A 62 7.62 -2.99 -9.68
C GLU A 62 6.92 -2.15 -8.62
N SER A 63 7.67 -1.55 -7.70
CA SER A 63 7.14 -0.59 -6.73
C SER A 63 7.27 0.85 -7.25
N ALA A 64 8.33 1.17 -8.01
CA ALA A 64 8.63 2.54 -8.44
C ALA A 64 8.60 3.56 -7.27
N ASN A 65 9.11 3.15 -6.11
CA ASN A 65 9.06 3.92 -4.86
C ASN A 65 7.64 4.29 -4.36
N LYS A 66 6.63 3.47 -4.70
CA LYS A 66 5.21 3.62 -4.32
C LYS A 66 4.76 2.50 -3.37
N PHE A 67 5.55 2.21 -2.34
CA PHE A 67 5.18 1.32 -1.25
C PHE A 67 5.18 2.05 0.10
N ILE A 68 4.07 1.98 0.81
CA ILE A 68 3.87 2.64 2.12
C ILE A 68 3.56 1.58 3.16
N ILE A 69 4.08 1.78 4.37
CA ILE A 69 3.68 1.05 5.57
C ILE A 69 2.96 2.02 6.51
N SER A 70 1.77 1.67 7.00
CA SER A 70 0.95 2.54 7.84
C SER A 70 0.21 1.77 8.93
N PRO A 71 0.01 2.33 10.13
CA PRO A 71 -0.87 1.71 11.10
C PRO A 71 -2.30 1.68 10.57
N TRP A 72 -3.02 0.62 10.92
CA TRP A 72 -4.45 0.55 10.72
C TRP A 72 -5.18 1.30 11.85
N ASP A 73 -6.25 1.99 11.50
CA ASP A 73 -7.13 2.60 12.49
C ASP A 73 -8.32 1.69 12.81
N PRO A 74 -8.40 1.14 14.04
CA PRO A 74 -9.46 0.20 14.42
C PRO A 74 -10.85 0.83 14.41
N ALA A 75 -10.98 2.16 14.34
CA ALA A 75 -12.25 2.83 14.10
C ALA A 75 -12.93 2.40 12.78
N TYR A 76 -12.14 1.88 11.82
CA TYR A 76 -12.62 1.36 10.53
C TYR A 76 -12.79 -0.17 10.53
N GLY A 77 -12.69 -0.81 11.69
CA GLY A 77 -12.88 -2.26 11.89
C GLY A 77 -11.65 -2.94 12.48
N ALA A 78 -11.85 -4.09 13.12
CA ALA A 78 -10.74 -4.87 13.65
C ALA A 78 -10.08 -5.74 12.55
N PHE A 79 -8.79 -6.04 12.72
CA PHE A 79 -8.19 -7.15 11.98
C PHE A 79 -8.89 -8.46 12.35
N PRO A 80 -9.13 -9.37 11.39
CA PRO A 80 -9.60 -10.72 11.71
C PRO A 80 -8.64 -11.44 12.65
N GLU A 81 -9.16 -12.42 13.40
CA GLU A 81 -8.36 -13.20 14.33
C GLU A 81 -7.10 -13.80 13.68
N GLY A 82 -5.98 -13.72 14.39
CA GLY A 82 -4.68 -14.21 13.91
C GLY A 82 -4.08 -13.39 12.75
N LYS A 83 -4.69 -12.25 12.36
CA LYS A 83 -4.13 -11.32 11.38
C LYS A 83 -3.59 -10.08 12.06
N LYS A 84 -2.45 -9.62 11.57
CA LYS A 84 -1.76 -8.41 12.06
C LYS A 84 -1.35 -7.46 10.95
N TYR A 85 -1.51 -7.89 9.69
CA TYR A 85 -1.13 -7.11 8.53
C TYR A 85 -2.12 -7.27 7.39
N ALA A 86 -2.28 -6.23 6.58
CA ALA A 86 -3.00 -6.28 5.31
C ALA A 86 -2.20 -5.55 4.23
N LEU A 87 -1.97 -6.19 3.09
CA LEU A 87 -1.58 -5.50 1.87
C LEU A 87 -2.82 -4.99 1.14
N SER A 88 -2.75 -3.81 0.55
CA SER A 88 -3.81 -3.24 -0.29
C SER A 88 -3.22 -2.59 -1.54
N HIS A 89 -3.89 -2.77 -2.67
CA HIS A 89 -3.57 -2.16 -3.96
C HIS A 89 -4.84 -1.98 -4.78
N TRP A 90 -4.91 -0.97 -5.64
CA TRP A 90 -5.98 -0.83 -6.62
C TRP A 90 -5.43 -1.12 -8.01
N SER A 91 -5.93 -2.19 -8.62
CA SER A 91 -5.51 -2.63 -9.95
C SER A 91 -6.59 -2.33 -10.99
N ALA A 92 -6.17 -2.11 -12.22
CA ALA A 92 -6.99 -1.99 -13.41
C ALA A 92 -6.24 -2.54 -14.64
N ASP A 93 -6.99 -2.80 -15.70
CA ASP A 93 -6.42 -3.11 -17.01
C ASP A 93 -6.42 -1.82 -17.83
N TYR A 94 -5.22 -1.35 -18.21
CA TYR A 94 -5.01 -0.15 -19.03
C TYR A 94 -4.63 -0.53 -20.45
N ASP A 95 -5.45 -0.12 -21.42
CA ASP A 95 -5.14 -0.23 -22.84
C ASP A 95 -4.35 1.01 -23.29
N GLN A 96 -3.04 0.84 -23.50
CA GLN A 96 -2.16 1.93 -23.93
C GLN A 96 -2.51 2.50 -25.30
N ALA A 97 -3.13 1.72 -26.20
CA ALA A 97 -3.47 2.16 -27.55
C ALA A 97 -4.72 3.05 -27.55
N SER A 98 -5.71 2.72 -26.71
CA SER A 98 -6.96 3.48 -26.64
C SER A 98 -7.06 4.43 -25.45
N GLY A 99 -6.14 4.36 -24.48
CA GLY A 99 -6.20 5.09 -23.22
C GLY A 99 -7.32 4.60 -22.28
N LYS A 100 -7.95 3.46 -22.58
CA LYS A 100 -9.11 2.97 -21.84
C LYS A 100 -8.69 2.21 -20.58
N VAL A 101 -9.36 2.50 -19.47
CA VAL A 101 -9.25 1.78 -18.20
C VAL A 101 -10.44 0.84 -18.05
N SER A 102 -10.20 -0.41 -17.65
CA SER A 102 -11.24 -1.41 -17.40
C SER A 102 -10.89 -2.35 -16.24
N ASN A 103 -11.84 -3.20 -15.82
CA ASN A 103 -11.64 -4.25 -14.80
C ASN A 103 -11.00 -3.78 -13.48
N GLN A 104 -11.33 -2.56 -13.06
CA GLN A 104 -10.87 -1.95 -11.81
C GLN A 104 -11.28 -2.80 -10.60
N ARG A 105 -10.33 -3.05 -9.70
CA ARG A 105 -10.53 -3.90 -8.52
C ARG A 105 -9.61 -3.53 -7.37
N GLY A 106 -10.17 -3.49 -6.17
CA GLY A 106 -9.41 -3.43 -4.92
C GLY A 106 -8.88 -4.80 -4.54
N LEU A 107 -7.58 -4.89 -4.30
CA LEU A 107 -6.87 -6.11 -3.94
C LEU A 107 -6.46 -6.03 -2.48
N ARG A 108 -6.64 -7.12 -1.75
CA ARG A 108 -6.28 -7.20 -0.33
C ARG A 108 -5.72 -8.58 0.01
N GLN A 109 -4.65 -8.61 0.78
CA GLN A 109 -4.07 -9.85 1.31
C GLN A 109 -3.79 -9.71 2.81
N LEU A 110 -4.42 -10.57 3.62
CA LEU A 110 -4.28 -10.57 5.08
C LEU A 110 -3.21 -11.55 5.55
N CYS A 111 -2.31 -11.10 6.42
CA CYS A 111 -1.19 -11.89 6.95
C CYS A 111 -1.16 -11.88 8.49
N GLY A 112 -0.75 -13.01 9.08
CA GLY A 112 -0.56 -13.11 10.54
C GLY A 112 0.80 -12.62 11.01
N GLY A 113 1.82 -12.71 10.15
CA GLY A 113 3.19 -12.27 10.42
C GLY A 113 3.75 -11.42 9.28
N LEU A 114 4.81 -10.66 9.58
CA LEU A 114 5.54 -9.88 8.58
C LEU A 114 6.45 -10.81 7.78
N ASN A 115 6.32 -10.81 6.46
CA ASN A 115 7.15 -11.65 5.58
C ASN A 115 7.49 -10.89 4.29
N ALA A 116 8.77 -10.58 4.10
CA ALA A 116 9.23 -9.79 2.96
C ALA A 116 8.97 -10.47 1.61
N THR A 117 9.08 -11.80 1.52
CA THR A 117 8.82 -12.55 0.28
C THR A 117 7.35 -12.47 -0.12
N VAL A 118 6.43 -12.50 0.86
CA VAL A 118 5.00 -12.33 0.60
C VAL A 118 4.70 -10.94 0.04
N VAL A 119 5.29 -9.91 0.63
CA VAL A 119 5.14 -8.51 0.17
C VAL A 119 5.72 -8.32 -1.23
N GLU A 120 6.93 -8.84 -1.47
CA GLU A 120 7.60 -8.79 -2.77
C GLU A 120 6.75 -9.46 -3.86
N ASN A 121 6.21 -10.65 -3.59
CA ASN A 121 5.35 -11.36 -4.53
C ASN A 121 4.05 -10.60 -4.83
N PHE A 122 3.47 -9.95 -3.82
CA PHE A 122 2.27 -9.14 -4.01
C PHE A 122 2.55 -7.94 -4.92
N VAL A 123 3.63 -7.20 -4.67
CA VAL A 123 4.04 -6.04 -5.49
C VAL A 123 4.42 -6.46 -6.91
N LYS A 124 5.10 -7.60 -7.09
CA LYS A 124 5.38 -8.15 -8.44
C LYS A 124 4.11 -8.52 -9.20
N LYS A 125 3.12 -9.09 -8.51
CA LYS A 125 1.85 -9.49 -9.10
C LYS A 125 0.97 -8.29 -9.44
N PHE A 126 1.06 -7.24 -8.64
CA PHE A 126 0.27 -6.00 -8.77
C PHE A 126 1.21 -4.81 -8.73
N PRO A 127 1.97 -4.60 -9.83
CA PRO A 127 2.95 -3.52 -9.88
C PRO A 127 2.23 -2.17 -9.91
N TRP A 128 2.98 -1.13 -9.56
CA TRP A 128 2.53 0.26 -9.67
C TRP A 128 1.90 0.61 -11.03
N SER A 129 2.38 -0.03 -12.11
CA SER A 129 1.89 0.16 -13.47
C SER A 129 0.53 -0.47 -13.75
N SER A 130 -0.03 -1.20 -12.79
CA SER A 130 -1.38 -1.76 -12.88
C SER A 130 -2.45 -0.84 -12.28
N ALA A 131 -2.12 0.41 -11.98
CA ALA A 131 -3.02 1.40 -11.39
C ALA A 131 -4.18 1.81 -12.31
N PRO A 132 -5.34 2.20 -11.76
CA PRO A 132 -6.49 2.70 -12.53
C PRO A 132 -6.26 4.06 -13.18
N GLU A 133 -5.39 4.92 -12.65
CA GLU A 133 -5.18 6.25 -13.20
C GLU A 133 -4.17 6.24 -14.35
N PRO A 134 -4.57 6.67 -15.57
CA PRO A 134 -3.67 6.79 -16.71
C PRO A 134 -2.50 7.75 -16.40
N GLY A 135 -1.26 7.27 -16.49
CA GLY A 135 -0.07 8.09 -16.27
C GLY A 135 0.30 8.36 -14.80
N ALA A 136 -0.46 7.83 -13.83
CA ALA A 136 0.03 7.69 -12.45
C ALA A 136 1.06 6.56 -12.33
N ALA A 137 1.09 5.70 -13.36
CA ALA A 137 2.19 4.85 -13.77
C ALA A 137 3.16 5.58 -14.73
#